data_AF-A0A7X4DLN9-F1
#
_entry.id   AF-A0A7X4DLN9-F1
#
_cell.length_a   1.000
_cell.length_b   1.000
_cell.length_c   1.000
_cell.angle_alpha   90.00
_cell.angle_beta   90.00
_cell.angle_gamma   90.00
#
_symmetry.space_group_name_H-M   'P 1'
#
loop_
_entity.id
_entity.type
_entity.pdbx_description
1 polymer ?
#
loop_
_entity_poly.entity_id
_entity_poly.type
_entity_poly.pdbx_seq_one_letter_code
_entity_poly.pdbx_strand_id
1 'polypeptide(L)'
;MVDPQVPDAHILRRDLHFTARVKAGFGRGDGPSFYGFAEAGVGMITADEIRQGDNYLLSGAGAGVGLTLLPVTFAVEGTMGRADRPSRDLFDSFVMTLLYHLP
;
A
#
# COMPACT_ATOMS: atom_id res chain seq x y z
N MET A 1 39.72 -4.94 20.29
CA MET A 1 39.05 -5.74 19.26
C MET A 1 37.82 -4.96 18.87
N VAL A 2 37.82 -4.43 17.65
CA VAL A 2 36.67 -3.75 17.06
C VAL A 2 35.88 -4.85 16.37
N ASP A 3 34.64 -5.06 16.82
CA ASP A 3 33.73 -6.02 16.21
C ASP A 3 33.47 -5.58 14.75
N PRO A 4 33.79 -6.39 13.73
CA PRO A 4 33.58 -6.01 12.35
C PRO A 4 32.09 -5.83 12.09
N GLN A 5 31.73 -4.68 11.54
CA GLN A 5 30.38 -4.36 11.11
C GLN A 5 29.82 -5.47 10.22
N VAL A 6 28.78 -6.13 10.71
CA VAL A 6 27.83 -6.81 9.83
C VAL A 6 26.74 -5.79 9.54
N PRO A 7 26.65 -5.23 8.32
CA PRO A 7 25.47 -4.49 7.93
C PRO A 7 24.36 -5.54 7.73
N ASP A 8 23.57 -5.80 8.77
CA ASP A 8 22.32 -6.57 8.67
C ASP A 8 21.26 -5.72 7.93
N ALA A 9 21.61 -5.27 6.73
CA ALA A 9 20.66 -4.96 5.70
C ALA A 9 20.28 -6.28 5.02
N HIS A 10 19.69 -7.21 5.78
CA HIS A 10 18.86 -8.23 5.16
C HIS A 10 17.80 -7.47 4.36
N ILE A 11 17.92 -7.50 3.03
CA ILE A 11 16.96 -6.90 2.13
C ILE A 11 15.68 -7.72 2.29
N LEU A 12 14.84 -7.31 3.23
CA LEU A 12 13.50 -7.83 3.42
C LEU A 12 12.70 -7.37 2.22
N ARG A 13 12.60 -8.22 1.19
CA ARG A 13 11.66 -7.96 0.11
C ARG A 13 10.26 -8.16 0.66
N ARG A 14 9.50 -7.07 0.73
CA ARG A 14 8.10 -7.05 1.17
C ARG A 14 7.23 -6.94 -0.08
N ASP A 15 6.62 -8.04 -0.48
CA ASP A 15 5.61 -8.03 -1.53
C ASP A 15 4.24 -7.88 -0.85
N LEU A 16 3.60 -6.72 -1.00
CA LEU A 16 2.29 -6.42 -0.43
C LEU A 16 1.23 -6.63 -1.51
N HIS A 17 0.28 -7.55 -1.28
CA HIS A 17 -0.83 -7.78 -2.19
C HIS A 17 -2.16 -7.44 -1.52
N PHE A 18 -2.79 -6.34 -1.94
CA PHE A 18 -4.11 -5.97 -1.47
C PHE A 18 -5.18 -6.67 -2.30
N THR A 19 -5.92 -7.58 -1.66
CA THR A 19 -6.94 -8.42 -2.30
C THR A 19 -8.28 -7.67 -2.42
N ALA A 20 -8.58 -6.78 -1.48
CA ALA A 20 -9.83 -6.02 -1.46
C ALA A 20 -9.59 -4.57 -1.03
N ARG A 21 -10.21 -3.65 -1.75
CA ARG A 21 -10.25 -2.21 -1.44
C ARG A 21 -11.66 -1.68 -1.60
N VAL A 22 -12.17 -1.02 -0.59
CA VAL A 22 -13.48 -0.33 -0.62
C VAL A 22 -13.23 1.17 -0.50
N LYS A 23 -13.69 1.94 -1.49
CA LYS A 23 -13.57 3.41 -1.53
C LYS A 23 -14.94 4.07 -1.35
N ALA A 24 -15.01 5.11 -0.54
CA ALA A 24 -16.20 5.93 -0.37
C ALA A 24 -15.81 7.41 -0.29
N GLY A 25 -16.51 8.27 -1.04
CA GLY A 25 -16.17 9.68 -1.10
C GLY A 25 -17.08 10.52 -1.96
N PHE A 26 -16.70 11.78 -2.13
CA PHE A 26 -17.43 12.83 -2.83
C PHE A 26 -16.63 13.30 -4.06
N GLY A 27 -17.33 13.79 -5.09
CA GLY A 27 -16.73 14.21 -6.36
C GLY A 27 -16.85 13.16 -7.46
N ARG A 28 -18.08 12.94 -7.95
CA ARG A 28 -18.34 12.09 -9.13
C ARG A 28 -18.38 12.96 -10.39
N GLY A 29 -17.64 12.55 -11.43
CA GLY A 29 -17.56 13.26 -12.71
C GLY A 29 -16.28 14.08 -12.85
N ASP A 30 -16.32 15.11 -13.70
CA ASP A 30 -15.22 16.08 -13.83
C ASP A 30 -15.06 16.93 -12.57
N GLY A 31 -13.81 17.19 -12.21
CA GLY A 31 -13.44 18.04 -11.08
C GLY A 31 -12.81 17.28 -9.90
N PRO A 32 -12.67 17.96 -8.75
CA PRO A 32 -12.00 17.42 -7.58
C PRO A 32 -12.85 16.35 -6.90
N SER A 33 -12.16 15.36 -6.33
CA SER A 33 -12.72 14.25 -5.57
C SER A 33 -11.90 14.01 -4.31
N PHE A 34 -12.60 13.61 -3.25
CA PHE A 34 -12.02 13.26 -1.96
C PHE A 34 -12.68 11.99 -1.50
N TYR A 35 -11.89 10.99 -1.11
CA TYR A 35 -12.43 9.72 -0.67
C TYR A 35 -11.58 9.09 0.43
N GLY A 36 -12.26 8.40 1.34
CA GLY A 36 -11.63 7.47 2.28
C GLY A 36 -11.71 6.06 1.73
N PHE A 37 -10.79 5.21 2.16
CA PHE A 37 -10.84 3.80 1.80
C PHE A 37 -10.29 2.90 2.90
N ALA A 38 -10.74 1.65 2.86
CA ALA A 38 -10.23 0.57 3.68
C ALA A 38 -9.74 -0.55 2.76
N GLU A 39 -8.65 -1.19 3.17
CA GLU A 39 -7.95 -2.22 2.41
C GLU A 39 -7.67 -3.43 3.28
N ALA A 40 -7.84 -4.61 2.70
CA ALA A 40 -7.44 -5.87 3.28
C ALA A 40 -6.68 -6.68 2.24
N GLY A 41 -5.64 -7.38 2.67
CA GLY A 41 -4.76 -8.12 1.76
C GLY A 41 -3.91 -9.16 2.45
N VAL A 42 -2.97 -9.69 1.68
CA VAL A 42 -1.95 -10.62 2.15
C VAL A 42 -0.59 -10.05 1.76
N GLY A 43 0.31 -9.96 2.73
CA GLY A 43 1.70 -9.61 2.48
C GLY A 43 2.57 -10.86 2.55
N MET A 44 3.62 -10.88 1.74
CA MET A 44 4.69 -11.88 1.80
C MET A 44 5.99 -11.15 2.10
N ILE A 45 6.74 -11.65 3.08
CA ILE A 45 8.11 -11.22 3.33
C ILE A 45 9.01 -12.35 2.87
N THR A 46 9.89 -12.06 1.93
CA THR A 46 10.98 -12.96 1.56
C THR A 46 12.26 -12.38 2.16
N ALA A 47 12.80 -13.09 3.16
CA ALA A 47 14.15 -12.85 3.66
C ALA A 47 15.10 -13.79 2.91
N ASP A 48 16.16 -13.26 2.30
CA ASP A 48 17.03 -13.98 1.37
C ASP A 48 17.81 -15.19 1.97
N GLU A 49 17.64 -15.54 3.25
CA GLU A 49 18.27 -16.72 3.86
C GLU A 49 17.31 -17.74 4.49
N ILE A 50 15.99 -17.49 4.50
CA ILE A 50 15.02 -18.46 5.01
C ILE A 50 13.91 -18.64 3.99
N ARG A 51 13.83 -19.85 3.43
CA ARG A 51 12.78 -20.35 2.51
C ARG A 51 11.38 -20.44 3.16
N GLN A 52 11.02 -19.48 4.00
CA GLN A 52 9.76 -19.45 4.71
C GLN A 52 9.10 -18.12 4.41
N GLY A 53 8.39 -18.10 3.28
CA GLY A 53 7.51 -16.99 2.91
C GLY A 53 6.32 -17.00 3.86
N ASP A 54 6.47 -16.37 5.01
CA ASP A 54 5.36 -16.19 5.93
C ASP A 54 4.37 -15.21 5.31
N ASN A 55 3.17 -15.73 5.04
CA ASN A 55 2.03 -14.94 4.61
C ASN A 55 1.39 -14.31 5.85
N TYR A 56 1.20 -13.00 5.83
CA TYR A 56 0.52 -12.27 6.91
C TYR A 56 -0.66 -11.49 6.35
N LEU A 57 -1.70 -11.37 7.17
CA LEU A 57 -2.85 -10.54 6.82
C LEU A 57 -2.46 -9.07 6.93
N LEU A 58 -2.78 -8.33 5.88
CA LEU A 58 -2.66 -6.88 5.80
C LEU A 58 -4.02 -6.26 6.02
N SER A 59 -4.07 -5.25 6.87
CA SER A 59 -5.22 -4.36 6.99
C SER A 59 -4.73 -2.93 6.94
N GLY A 60 -5.42 -2.08 6.20
CA GLY A 60 -5.04 -0.69 6.00
C GLY A 60 -6.25 0.20 5.86
N ALA A 61 -6.06 1.47 6.19
CA ALA A 61 -7.01 2.52 5.90
C ALA A 61 -6.24 3.71 5.34
N GLY A 62 -6.89 4.45 4.46
CA GLY A 62 -6.26 5.58 3.82
C GLY A 62 -7.27 6.57 3.30
N ALA A 63 -6.72 7.64 2.75
CA ALA A 63 -7.49 8.69 2.12
C ALA A 63 -6.80 9.10 0.81
N GLY A 64 -7.62 9.52 -0.13
CA GLY A 64 -7.16 9.96 -1.43
C GLY A 64 -7.86 11.23 -1.86
N VAL A 65 -7.14 11.98 -2.68
CA VAL A 65 -7.65 13.12 -3.41
C VAL A 65 -7.40 12.88 -4.89
N GLY A 66 -8.37 13.23 -5.72
CA GLY A 66 -8.26 13.08 -7.16
C GLY A 66 -8.82 14.27 -7.91
N LEU A 67 -8.35 14.45 -9.13
CA LEU A 67 -8.85 15.43 -10.08
C LEU A 67 -9.17 14.71 -11.38
N THR A 68 -10.42 14.74 -11.78
CA THR A 68 -10.87 14.22 -13.07
C THR A 68 -10.97 15.37 -14.07
N LEU A 69 -10.28 15.21 -15.19
CA LEU A 69 -10.36 16.02 -16.40
C LEU A 69 -10.60 15.03 -17.54
N LEU A 70 -11.87 14.72 -17.85
CA LEU A 70 -12.22 13.69 -18.82
C LEU A 70 -11.38 13.80 -20.10
N PRO A 71 -10.77 12.68 -20.57
CA PRO A 71 -10.98 11.30 -20.11
C PRO A 71 -10.08 10.84 -18.95
N VAL A 72 -9.30 11.72 -18.34
CA VAL A 72 -8.21 11.36 -17.42
C VAL A 72 -8.54 11.70 -15.97
N THR A 73 -8.27 10.78 -15.03
CA THR A 73 -8.26 11.08 -13.60
C THR A 73 -6.85 10.92 -13.04
N PHE A 74 -6.40 11.94 -12.35
CA PHE A 74 -5.20 11.92 -11.51
C PHE A 74 -5.63 11.72 -10.07
N ALA A 75 -5.06 10.75 -9.37
CA ALA A 75 -5.34 10.56 -7.95
C ALA A 75 -4.07 10.30 -7.16
N VAL A 76 -4.07 10.80 -5.93
CA VAL A 76 -3.03 10.62 -4.94
C VAL A 76 -3.67 9.99 -3.72
N GLU A 77 -3.07 8.91 -3.23
CA GLU A 77 -3.58 8.13 -2.11
C GLU A 77 -2.47 7.89 -1.10
N GLY A 78 -2.76 8.16 0.17
CA GLY A 78 -1.94 7.75 1.30
C GLY A 78 -2.65 6.65 2.07
N THR A 79 -1.94 5.56 2.35
CA THR A 79 -2.46 4.42 3.10
C THR A 79 -1.54 4.10 4.26
N MET A 80 -2.11 3.95 5.44
CA MET A 80 -1.42 3.39 6.59
C MET A 80 -2.07 2.06 6.98
N GLY A 81 -1.26 1.09 7.35
CA GLY A 81 -1.78 -0.19 7.76
C GLY A 81 -0.86 -1.00 8.64
N ARG A 82 -1.36 -2.18 9.01
CA ARG A 82 -0.70 -3.13 9.88
C ARG A 82 -0.75 -4.53 9.31
N ALA A 83 0.30 -5.27 9.62
CA ALA A 83 0.40 -6.69 9.41
C ALA A 83 0.05 -7.44 10.71
N ASP A 84 -0.74 -8.50 10.61
CA ASP A 84 -1.02 -9.40 11.74
C ASP A 84 0.17 -10.36 11.95
N ARG A 85 1.20 -9.88 12.66
CA ARG A 85 2.40 -10.64 13.00
C ARG A 85 2.90 -10.32 14.41
N PRO A 86 3.70 -11.22 15.03
CA PRO A 86 4.20 -11.05 16.40
C PRO A 86 5.03 -9.77 16.62
N SER A 87 5.70 -9.24 15.59
CA SER A 87 6.14 -7.84 15.57
C SER A 87 5.11 -6.99 14.82
N ARG A 88 4.44 -6.05 15.51
CA ARG A 88 3.51 -5.11 14.86
C ARG A 88 4.27 -4.14 13.96
N ASP A 89 4.59 -4.56 12.75
CA ASP A 89 5.11 -3.64 11.76
C ASP A 89 3.96 -2.83 11.15
N LEU A 90 4.14 -1.53 11.22
CA LEU A 90 3.38 -0.56 10.45
C LEU A 90 3.97 -0.48 9.04
N PHE A 91 3.10 -0.32 8.05
CA PHE A 91 3.50 0.12 6.72
C PHE A 91 2.79 1.42 6.39
N ASP A 92 3.49 2.26 5.65
CA ASP A 92 2.98 3.48 5.05
C ASP A 92 3.23 3.37 3.55
N SER A 93 2.21 3.66 2.75
CA SER A 93 2.31 3.63 1.30
C SER A 93 1.68 4.85 0.68
N PHE A 94 2.32 5.34 -0.38
CA PHE A 94 1.85 6.45 -1.18
C PHE A 94 1.71 5.97 -2.62
N VAL A 95 0.50 6.09 -3.17
CA VAL A 95 0.18 5.62 -4.51
C VAL A 95 -0.31 6.80 -5.35
N MET A 96 0.31 6.95 -6.51
CA MET A 96 -0.18 7.84 -7.56
C MET A 96 -0.87 7.00 -8.63
N THR A 97 -2.12 7.34 -8.94
CA THR A 97 -2.92 6.66 -9.96
C THR A 97 -3.23 7.62 -11.10
N LEU A 98 -2.99 7.16 -12.33
CA LEU A 98 -3.49 7.76 -13.55
C LEU A 98 -4.51 6.81 -14.16
N LEU A 99 -5.77 7.24 -14.27
CA LEU A 99 -6.84 6.45 -14.87
C LEU A 99 -7.31 7.11 -16.16
N TYR A 100 -7.27 6.35 -17.26
CA TYR A 100 -7.84 6.77 -18.55
C TYR A 100 -9.21 6.10 -18.73
N HIS A 101 -10.24 6.90 -18.99
CA HIS A 101 -11.59 6.43 -19.26
C HIS A 101 -11.75 6.24 -20.77
N LEU A 102 -12.01 5.00 -21.18
CA LEU A 102 -12.42 4.73 -22.56
C LEU A 102 -13.84 5.31 -22.78
N PRO A 103 -14.09 5.94 -23.94
CA PRO A 103 -15.39 6.47 -24.30
C PRO A 103 -16.46 5.39 -24.51
#